data_AF-A0A6B2LMQ4-F1
#
_entry.id   AF-A0A6B2LMQ4-F1
#
_cell.length_a   1.000
_cell.length_b   1.000
_cell.length_c   1.000
_cell.angle_alpha   90.00
_cell.angle_beta   90.00
_cell.angle_gamma   90.00
#
_symmetry.space_group_name_H-M   'P 1'
#
loop_
_entity.id
_entity.type
_entity.pdbx_description
1 polymer ?
#
loop_
_entity_poly.entity_id
_entity_poly.type
_entity_poly.pdbx_seq_one_letter_code
_entity_poly.pdbx_strand_id
1 'polypeptide(L)'
;MPASSKDKGFILSLTEGTPGCDPERPRALNITMICDPSAGIGLPQKDSTSMDDTCTYQMTWRSIYACPLCTRDDFQVVIGACTGGKQNITYVWKHSPPRCHSGVSPPEMRIANCSTTSTCGAGYYLLPTGTCEMCPDGQYSYGEEITDLNDFVASCSLR
;
A
#
# COMPACT_ATOMS: atom_id res chain seq x y z
N MET A 1 1.29 -11.10 16.64
CA MET A 1 0.60 -10.34 15.58
C MET A 1 1.24 -10.72 14.26
N PRO A 2 0.51 -11.23 13.26
CA PRO A 2 1.13 -11.57 11.99
C PRO A 2 1.63 -10.29 11.31
N ALA A 3 2.89 -10.28 10.88
CA ALA A 3 3.49 -9.18 10.15
C ALA A 3 2.66 -8.90 8.89
N SER A 4 2.25 -7.64 8.69
CA SER A 4 1.50 -7.23 7.51
C SER A 4 2.36 -7.47 6.27
N SER A 5 1.77 -7.83 5.13
CA SER A 5 2.53 -8.07 3.90
C SER A 5 3.36 -6.85 3.45
N LYS A 6 2.97 -5.65 3.91
CA LYS A 6 3.65 -4.36 3.68
C LYS A 6 4.87 -4.11 4.58
N ASP A 7 5.13 -4.98 5.56
CA ASP A 7 6.34 -4.94 6.39
C ASP A 7 7.48 -5.80 5.79
N LYS A 8 7.25 -6.40 4.60
CA LYS A 8 8.21 -7.29 3.93
C LYS A 8 9.14 -6.47 3.04
N GLY A 9 10.42 -6.44 3.40
CA GLY A 9 11.47 -6.00 2.49
C GLY A 9 11.83 -7.10 1.48
N PHE A 10 13.07 -7.10 1.00
CA PHE A 10 13.54 -8.06 0.01
C PHE A 10 14.99 -8.46 0.28
N ILE A 11 15.46 -9.55 -0.35
CA ILE A 11 16.87 -9.95 -0.27
C ILE A 11 17.51 -9.69 -1.62
N LEU A 12 18.53 -8.85 -1.64
CA LEU A 12 19.41 -8.67 -2.80
C LEU A 12 20.57 -9.66 -2.68
N SER A 13 20.67 -10.58 -3.63
CA SER A 13 21.74 -11.59 -3.66
C SER A 13 22.72 -11.26 -4.78
N LEU A 14 23.96 -10.97 -4.40
CA LEU A 14 25.08 -10.75 -5.30
C LEU A 14 25.93 -12.02 -5.31
N THR A 15 26.11 -12.62 -6.47
CA THR A 15 26.79 -13.92 -6.65
C THR A 15 28.00 -13.77 -7.58
N GLU A 16 28.79 -14.83 -7.73
CA GLU A 16 29.95 -14.87 -8.65
C GLU A 16 31.01 -13.80 -8.37
N GLY A 17 31.23 -13.48 -7.09
CA GLY A 17 32.31 -12.60 -6.66
C GLY A 17 33.70 -13.24 -6.82
N THR A 18 34.74 -12.49 -6.44
CA THR A 18 36.12 -12.98 -6.53
C THR A 18 36.31 -14.27 -5.71
N PRO A 19 36.97 -15.31 -6.28
CA PRO A 19 37.36 -16.49 -5.52
C PRO A 19 38.31 -16.12 -4.36
N GLY A 20 38.28 -16.89 -3.27
CA GLY A 20 39.27 -16.71 -2.19
C GLY A 20 38.82 -16.99 -0.76
N CYS A 21 37.59 -17.45 -0.52
CA CYS A 21 37.27 -18.08 0.78
C CYS A 21 37.44 -19.61 0.71
N ASP A 22 37.34 -20.18 -0.49
CA ASP A 22 37.66 -21.57 -0.85
C ASP A 22 38.21 -21.50 -2.30
N PRO A 23 39.26 -22.27 -2.67
CA PRO A 23 39.78 -22.32 -4.03
C PRO A 23 38.72 -22.59 -5.11
N GLU A 24 37.60 -23.25 -4.78
CA GLU A 24 36.56 -23.59 -5.77
C GLU A 24 35.30 -22.72 -5.70
N ARG A 25 35.08 -21.93 -4.64
CA ARG A 25 33.81 -21.21 -4.44
C ARG A 25 33.96 -19.69 -4.57
N PRO A 26 33.21 -19.03 -5.49
CA PRO A 26 33.19 -17.58 -5.58
C PRO A 26 32.48 -16.98 -4.36
N ARG A 27 32.91 -15.77 -3.96
CA ARG A 27 32.26 -15.01 -2.90
C ARG A 27 30.84 -14.63 -3.30
N ALA A 28 29.92 -14.68 -2.35
CA ALA A 28 28.57 -14.15 -2.49
C ALA A 28 28.27 -13.15 -1.37
N LEU A 29 27.32 -12.25 -1.59
CA LEU A 29 26.84 -11.28 -0.61
C LEU A 29 25.32 -11.22 -0.69
N ASN A 30 24.67 -11.54 0.42
CA ASN A 30 23.23 -11.35 0.58
C ASN A 30 22.98 -10.12 1.45
N ILE A 31 22.18 -9.20 0.93
CA ILE A 31 21.74 -8.00 1.65
C ILE A 31 20.26 -8.15 1.94
N THR A 32 19.91 -8.34 3.20
CA THR A 32 18.54 -8.34 3.70
C THR A 32 18.08 -6.89 3.84
N MET A 33 17.33 -6.42 2.86
CA MET A 33 16.70 -5.10 2.87
C MET A 33 15.45 -5.18 3.73
N ILE A 34 15.33 -4.30 4.73
CA ILE A 34 14.19 -4.24 5.64
C ILE A 34 13.51 -2.88 5.48
N CYS A 35 12.22 -2.89 5.15
CA CYS A 35 11.41 -1.66 5.09
C CYS A 35 11.37 -1.00 6.47
N ASP A 36 11.92 0.21 6.56
CA ASP A 36 11.81 1.07 7.72
C ASP A 36 11.51 2.50 7.24
N PRO A 37 10.23 2.93 7.27
CA PRO A 37 9.83 4.27 6.83
C PRO A 37 10.53 5.42 7.59
N SER A 38 11.05 5.15 8.79
CA SER A 38 11.69 6.15 9.64
C SER A 38 13.22 6.16 9.50
N ALA A 39 13.82 5.12 8.91
CA ALA A 39 15.27 5.01 8.76
C ALA A 39 15.86 5.95 7.69
N GLY A 40 15.03 6.52 6.82
CA GLY A 40 15.50 7.26 5.65
C GLY A 40 16.37 6.38 4.76
N ILE A 41 17.51 6.87 4.29
CA ILE A 41 18.42 6.07 3.44
C ILE A 41 18.98 4.86 4.21
N GLY A 42 19.30 5.03 5.51
CA GLY A 42 19.96 4.02 6.32
C GLY A 42 21.35 3.61 5.82
N LEU A 43 21.98 2.65 6.48
CA LEU A 43 23.25 2.05 6.06
C LEU A 43 23.22 0.53 6.21
N PRO A 44 23.90 -0.22 5.33
CA PRO A 44 24.05 -1.67 5.49
C PRO A 44 24.92 -1.96 6.72
N GLN A 45 24.44 -2.88 7.55
CA GLN A 45 25.13 -3.38 8.74
C GLN A 45 25.49 -4.84 8.53
N LYS A 46 26.72 -5.22 8.89
CA LYS A 46 27.13 -6.62 8.87
C LYS A 46 26.32 -7.39 9.92
N ASP A 47 25.79 -8.55 9.54
CA ASP A 47 25.15 -9.42 10.53
C ASP A 47 26.22 -10.06 11.43
N SER A 48 26.09 -9.86 12.74
CA SER A 48 27.00 -10.41 13.75
C SER A 48 26.94 -11.93 13.85
N THR A 49 25.93 -12.57 13.27
CA THR A 49 25.81 -14.04 13.20
C THR A 49 26.53 -14.67 11.99
N SER A 50 27.08 -13.88 11.06
CA SER A 50 27.85 -14.41 9.92
C SER A 50 29.33 -14.65 10.27
N MET A 51 29.56 -15.66 11.09
CA MET A 51 30.85 -16.36 11.21
C MET A 51 30.61 -17.86 11.10
N ASP A 52 30.10 -18.30 9.95
CA ASP A 52 30.08 -19.71 9.59
C ASP A 52 30.68 -19.83 8.19
N ASP A 53 31.50 -20.87 7.96
CA ASP A 53 32.37 -21.23 6.82
C ASP A 53 31.75 -21.18 5.39
N THR A 54 30.60 -20.54 5.23
CA THR A 54 29.96 -20.24 3.98
C THR A 54 30.70 -19.08 3.30
N CYS A 55 31.07 -19.23 2.02
CA CYS A 55 31.67 -18.19 1.18
C CYS A 55 30.67 -17.04 0.86
N THR A 56 29.76 -16.74 1.78
CA THR A 56 28.60 -15.85 1.60
C THR A 56 28.50 -14.88 2.77
N TYR A 57 28.67 -13.60 2.48
CA TYR A 57 28.51 -12.54 3.46
C TYR A 57 27.04 -12.21 3.65
N GLN A 58 26.64 -11.92 4.89
CA GLN A 58 25.29 -11.47 5.22
C GLN A 58 25.32 -10.04 5.75
N MET A 59 24.48 -9.19 5.18
CA MET A 59 24.26 -7.82 5.64
C MET A 59 22.77 -7.57 5.82
N THR A 60 22.43 -6.69 6.76
CA THR A 60 21.08 -6.17 6.93
C THR A 60 21.09 -4.68 6.65
N TRP A 61 20.14 -4.19 5.85
CA TRP A 61 20.00 -2.78 5.56
C TRP A 61 18.55 -2.33 5.79
N ARG A 62 18.34 -1.61 6.91
CA ARG A 62 17.07 -0.92 7.19
C ARG A 62 17.04 0.39 6.41
N SER A 63 16.06 0.54 5.52
CA SER A 63 15.98 1.69 4.63
C SER A 63 14.54 1.95 4.20
N ILE A 64 14.23 3.21 3.90
CA ILE A 64 12.98 3.63 3.26
C ILE A 64 12.86 3.04 1.84
N TYR A 65 13.99 2.79 1.17
CA TYR A 65 14.02 2.19 -0.17
C TYR A 65 13.70 0.68 -0.17
N ALA A 66 13.67 0.06 1.00
CA ALA A 66 13.22 -1.32 1.14
C ALA A 66 11.69 -1.44 1.27
N CYS A 67 10.99 -0.31 1.38
CA CYS A 67 9.53 -0.28 1.45
C CYS A 67 8.87 -0.46 0.08
N PRO A 68 7.69 -1.06 0.02
CA PRO A 68 6.96 -1.22 -1.23
C PRO A 68 6.58 0.15 -1.83
N LEU A 69 6.33 0.17 -3.13
CA LEU A 69 5.80 1.36 -3.82
C LEU A 69 4.42 1.73 -3.26
N CYS A 70 4.16 3.02 -3.13
CA CYS A 70 2.85 3.53 -2.73
C CYS A 70 1.81 3.32 -3.83
N THR A 71 0.62 2.94 -3.39
CA THR A 71 -0.56 2.63 -4.19
C THR A 71 -1.77 3.40 -3.66
N ARG A 72 -2.89 3.38 -4.39
CA ARG A 72 -4.13 4.04 -3.93
C ARG A 72 -4.63 3.53 -2.59
N ASP A 73 -4.35 2.27 -2.27
CA ASP A 73 -4.72 1.64 -1.00
C ASP A 73 -3.95 2.18 0.20
N ASP A 74 -2.88 2.95 0.00
CA ASP A 74 -2.05 3.50 1.08
C ASP A 74 -2.57 4.85 1.61
N PHE A 75 -3.52 5.49 0.91
CA PHE A 75 -4.21 6.70 1.36
C PHE A 75 -5.73 6.51 1.42
N GLN A 76 -6.39 7.36 2.18
CA GLN A 76 -7.85 7.36 2.34
C GLN A 76 -8.41 8.73 2.01
N VAL A 77 -9.64 8.75 1.50
CA VAL A 77 -10.37 9.98 1.24
C VAL A 77 -10.91 10.55 2.54
N VAL A 78 -10.79 11.87 2.69
CA VAL A 78 -11.40 12.65 3.76
C VAL A 78 -12.32 13.68 3.10
N ILE A 79 -13.59 13.61 3.45
CA ILE A 79 -14.63 14.47 2.91
C ILE A 79 -14.95 15.53 3.98
N GLY A 80 -14.76 16.80 3.62
CA GLY A 80 -15.06 17.95 4.48
C GLY A 80 -16.55 18.21 4.62
N ALA A 81 -16.90 19.14 5.51
CA ALA A 81 -18.29 19.54 5.71
C ALA A 81 -18.90 20.15 4.44
N CYS A 82 -20.19 19.85 4.19
CA CYS A 82 -20.97 20.49 3.15
C CYS A 82 -21.35 21.91 3.56
N THR A 83 -20.79 22.92 2.89
CA THR A 83 -21.14 24.34 3.11
C THR A 83 -21.48 25.00 1.78
N GLY A 84 -22.68 25.60 1.69
CA GLY A 84 -23.15 26.23 0.45
C GLY A 84 -23.26 25.28 -0.75
N GLY A 85 -23.56 24.00 -0.51
CA GLY A 85 -23.65 22.98 -1.56
C GLY A 85 -22.30 22.48 -2.10
N LYS A 86 -21.18 22.85 -1.45
CA LYS A 86 -19.83 22.39 -1.81
C LYS A 86 -19.10 21.76 -0.62
N GLN A 87 -18.19 20.85 -0.89
CA GLN A 87 -17.36 20.16 0.09
C GLN A 87 -15.94 19.94 -0.44
N ASN A 88 -14.95 19.98 0.45
CA ASN A 88 -13.56 19.69 0.12
C ASN A 88 -13.32 18.18 0.20
N ILE A 89 -12.69 17.62 -0.82
CA ILE A 89 -12.23 16.23 -0.86
C ILE A 89 -10.71 16.27 -0.79
N THR A 90 -10.16 15.68 0.26
CA THR A 90 -8.72 15.52 0.46
C THR A 90 -8.37 14.04 0.55
N TYR A 91 -7.09 13.73 0.36
CA TYR A 91 -6.53 12.39 0.55
C TYR A 91 -5.43 12.46 1.58
N VAL A 92 -5.50 11.59 2.58
CA VAL A 92 -4.50 11.51 3.66
C VAL A 92 -3.92 10.11 3.73
N TRP A 93 -2.63 10.00 4.02
CA TRP A 93 -2.00 8.69 4.23
C TRP A 93 -2.67 7.94 5.38
N LYS A 94 -2.91 6.63 5.20
CA LYS A 94 -3.50 5.78 6.25
C LYS A 94 -2.54 5.59 7.44
N HIS A 95 -1.24 5.75 7.22
CA HIS A 95 -0.20 5.61 8.23
C HIS A 95 0.72 6.84 8.24
N SER A 96 1.24 7.18 9.41
CA SER A 96 2.21 8.26 9.60
C SER A 96 3.40 7.74 10.42
N PRO A 97 4.61 7.60 9.83
CA PRO A 97 4.93 7.81 8.41
C PRO A 97 4.24 6.77 7.48
N PRO A 98 4.10 7.05 6.17
CA PRO A 98 3.59 6.09 5.21
C PRO A 98 4.43 4.81 5.20
N ARG A 99 3.80 3.63 5.14
CA ARG A 99 4.48 2.32 5.06
C ARG A 99 4.89 1.93 3.64
N CYS A 100 5.11 2.92 2.80
CA CYS A 100 5.45 2.79 1.40
C CYS A 100 6.35 3.97 1.02
N HIS A 101 7.10 3.81 -0.06
CA HIS A 101 7.99 4.86 -0.54
C HIS A 101 8.00 4.92 -2.07
N SER A 102 7.98 6.13 -2.64
CA SER A 102 7.81 6.35 -4.08
C SER A 102 6.50 5.76 -4.62
N GLY A 103 6.30 5.77 -5.94
CA GLY A 103 5.06 5.28 -6.56
C GLY A 103 4.00 6.37 -6.66
N VAL A 104 2.75 6.04 -6.36
CA VAL A 104 1.62 6.98 -6.48
C VAL A 104 1.56 7.90 -5.27
N SER A 105 1.45 9.21 -5.50
CA SER A 105 1.18 10.20 -4.46
C SER A 105 -0.32 10.45 -4.27
N PRO A 106 -0.75 10.90 -3.08
CA PRO A 106 -2.11 11.39 -2.87
C PRO A 106 -2.42 12.47 -3.92
N PRO A 107 -3.59 12.41 -4.57
CA PRO A 107 -4.04 13.46 -5.48
C PRO A 107 -4.17 14.81 -4.78
N GLU A 108 -4.16 15.89 -5.56
CA GLU A 108 -4.46 17.22 -5.04
C GLU A 108 -5.88 17.31 -4.46
N MET A 109 -6.06 18.20 -3.48
CA MET A 109 -7.38 18.52 -2.95
C MET A 109 -8.27 19.01 -4.09
N ARG A 110 -9.53 18.56 -4.08
CA ARG A 110 -10.55 19.05 -5.01
C ARG A 110 -11.81 19.48 -4.27
N ILE A 111 -12.52 20.43 -4.85
CA ILE A 111 -13.84 20.85 -4.38
C ILE A 111 -14.88 20.10 -5.21
N ALA A 112 -15.81 19.41 -4.55
CA ALA A 112 -16.95 18.78 -5.19
C ALA A 112 -18.24 19.40 -4.69
N ASN A 113 -19.30 19.31 -5.49
CA ASN A 113 -20.64 19.57 -4.98
C ASN A 113 -20.95 18.55 -3.87
N CYS A 114 -21.80 18.95 -2.93
CA CYS A 114 -22.26 18.01 -1.92
C CYS A 114 -22.99 16.84 -2.59
N SER A 115 -22.64 15.62 -2.20
CA SER A 115 -23.37 14.44 -2.65
C SER A 115 -24.77 14.49 -2.01
N THR A 116 -25.77 14.87 -2.79
CA THR A 116 -27.19 14.62 -2.45
C THR A 116 -27.62 13.22 -2.86
N THR A 117 -26.78 12.52 -3.63
CA THR A 117 -26.88 11.10 -3.92
C THR A 117 -26.49 10.34 -2.67
N SER A 118 -27.45 9.67 -2.07
CA SER A 118 -27.21 8.63 -1.07
C SER A 118 -26.40 7.53 -1.73
N THR A 119 -25.13 7.45 -1.41
CA THR A 119 -24.27 6.37 -1.90
C THR A 119 -24.45 5.18 -0.96
N CYS A 120 -24.61 3.99 -1.53
CA CYS A 120 -24.76 2.76 -0.76
C CYS A 120 -23.43 2.02 -0.70
N GLY A 121 -23.07 1.54 0.49
CA GLY A 121 -21.86 0.75 0.71
C GLY A 121 -21.92 -0.62 0.01
N ALA A 122 -20.79 -1.32 -0.02
CA ALA A 122 -20.71 -2.67 -0.57
C ALA A 122 -21.76 -3.61 0.06
N GLY A 123 -22.40 -4.42 -0.77
CA GLY A 123 -23.53 -5.28 -0.38
C GLY A 123 -24.90 -4.60 -0.39
N TYR A 124 -24.98 -3.31 -0.72
CA TYR A 124 -26.24 -2.56 -0.77
C TYR A 124 -26.47 -1.90 -2.15
N TYR A 125 -27.74 -1.70 -2.51
CA TYR A 125 -28.19 -0.95 -3.68
C TYR A 125 -29.03 0.27 -3.28
N LEU A 126 -29.07 1.27 -4.17
CA LEU A 126 -29.80 2.52 -3.93
C LEU A 126 -31.25 2.42 -4.43
N LEU A 127 -32.21 2.62 -3.53
CA LEU A 127 -33.62 2.76 -3.89
C LEU A 127 -33.92 4.14 -4.48
N PRO A 128 -34.99 4.29 -5.30
CA PRO A 128 -35.45 5.59 -5.82
C PRO A 128 -35.77 6.63 -4.74
N THR A 129 -36.05 6.18 -3.52
CA THR A 129 -36.30 6.99 -2.32
C THR A 129 -35.01 7.55 -1.69
N GLY A 130 -33.85 7.14 -2.18
CA GLY A 130 -32.56 7.51 -1.61
C GLY A 130 -32.15 6.68 -0.39
N THR A 131 -32.76 5.52 -0.15
CA THR A 131 -32.42 4.61 0.95
C THR A 131 -31.64 3.39 0.43
N CYS A 132 -30.75 2.85 1.27
CA CYS A 132 -29.94 1.68 0.91
C CYS A 132 -30.57 0.38 1.42
N GLU A 133 -30.68 -0.62 0.56
CA GLU A 133 -31.12 -1.97 0.92
C GLU A 133 -30.07 -3.01 0.55
N MET A 134 -30.02 -4.09 1.33
CA MET A 134 -29.10 -5.20 1.09
C MET A 134 -29.42 -5.91 -0.23
N CYS A 135 -28.38 -6.35 -0.93
CA CYS A 135 -28.57 -7.14 -2.14
C CYS A 135 -29.28 -8.47 -1.84
N PRO A 136 -30.20 -8.91 -2.72
CA PRO A 136 -30.84 -10.22 -2.61
C PRO A 136 -29.81 -11.37 -2.66
N ASP A 137 -30.20 -12.53 -2.13
CA ASP A 137 -29.37 -13.73 -2.14
C ASP A 137 -28.86 -14.05 -3.56
N GLY A 138 -27.54 -14.26 -3.67
CA GLY A 138 -26.87 -14.57 -4.93
C GLY A 138 -26.41 -13.36 -5.75
N GLN A 139 -26.63 -12.13 -5.26
CA GLN A 139 -26.12 -10.91 -5.89
C GLN A 139 -25.09 -10.20 -5.00
N TYR A 140 -24.25 -9.37 -5.60
CA TYR A 140 -23.32 -8.51 -4.89
C TYR A 140 -23.31 -7.10 -5.46
N SER A 141 -22.98 -6.14 -4.60
CA SER A 141 -22.67 -4.76 -4.98
C SER A 141 -21.30 -4.44 -4.39
N TYR A 142 -20.40 -3.88 -5.19
CA TYR A 142 -19.11 -3.41 -4.69
C TYR A 142 -19.22 -2.05 -3.98
N GLY A 143 -20.41 -1.44 -3.95
CA GLY A 143 -20.63 -0.07 -3.50
C GLY A 143 -20.10 0.95 -4.52
N GLU A 144 -20.35 2.24 -4.29
CA GLU A 144 -19.65 3.27 -5.05
C GLU A 144 -18.20 3.38 -4.55
N GLU A 145 -17.27 2.85 -5.34
CA GLU A 145 -15.91 3.38 -5.33
C GLU A 145 -15.98 4.74 -6.04
N ILE A 146 -15.53 5.83 -5.40
CA ILE A 146 -15.49 7.16 -6.03
C ILE A 146 -14.40 7.12 -7.10
N THR A 147 -14.67 6.44 -8.22
CA THR A 147 -13.70 6.31 -9.31
C THR A 147 -13.83 7.42 -10.31
N ASP A 148 -15.02 7.95 -10.58
CA ASP A 148 -15.15 9.18 -11.37
C ASP A 148 -16.53 9.82 -11.20
N LEU A 149 -16.51 11.15 -11.24
CA LEU A 149 -17.67 12.02 -11.12
C LEU A 149 -18.53 11.92 -12.40
N ASN A 150 -19.22 10.79 -12.63
CA ASN A 150 -20.47 10.68 -13.41
C ASN A 150 -20.96 9.26 -13.75
N ASP A 151 -20.42 8.17 -13.21
CA ASP A 151 -20.96 6.85 -13.57
C ASP A 151 -21.03 5.85 -12.41
N PHE A 152 -22.12 5.08 -12.44
CA PHE A 152 -22.51 3.91 -11.63
C PHE A 152 -23.35 4.15 -10.36
N VAL A 153 -24.66 4.04 -10.59
CA VAL A 153 -25.70 3.71 -9.60
C VAL A 153 -25.29 2.45 -8.84
N ALA A 154 -25.25 2.52 -7.49
CA ALA A 154 -25.14 1.35 -6.62
C ALA A 154 -26.22 0.32 -6.96
N SER A 155 -25.87 -0.68 -7.78
CA SER A 155 -26.77 -1.71 -8.31
C SER A 155 -26.18 -3.09 -8.04
N CYS A 156 -27.05 -4.03 -7.68
CA CYS A 156 -26.64 -5.40 -7.43
C CYS A 156 -26.41 -6.14 -8.75
N SER A 157 -25.28 -6.82 -8.86
CA SER A 157 -24.90 -7.65 -10.00
C SER A 157 -24.90 -9.13 -9.61
N LEU A 158 -25.27 -9.99 -10.56
CA LEU A 158 -25.06 -11.44 -10.44
C LEU A 158 -23.58 -11.76 -10.66
N ARG A 159 -23.16 -12.89 -10.09
CA ARG A 159 -21.80 -13.43 -10.26
C ARG A 159 -21.60 -14.17 -11.56
#